data_AF-A0A0F8W324-F1
#
_entry.id   AF-A0A0F8W324-F1
#
_cell.length_a   1.000
_cell.length_b   1.000
_cell.length_c   1.000
_cell.angle_alpha   90.00
_cell.angle_beta   90.00
_cell.angle_gamma   90.00
#
_symmetry.space_group_name_H-M   'P 1'
#
loop_
_entity.id
_entity.type
_entity.pdbx_description
1 polymer ?
#
loop_
_entity_poly.entity_id
_entity_poly.type
_entity_poly.pdbx_seq_one_letter_code
_entity_poly.pdbx_strand_id
1 'polypeptide(L)'
;MKWAYYNEWEPYCAQWLRNLITAGEIPPGDVDERDIRDIEPADLEGYGQVHFFAGIGGWPLALQLAGWEGPVWTGSCPCQPLSSAGQRKGHADERHLWPAFY
;
A
#
# COMPACT_ATOMS: atom_id res chain seq x y z
N MET A 1 6.53 -18.38 6.12
CA MET A 1 6.23 -16.94 6.05
C MET A 1 5.67 -16.66 4.68
N LYS A 2 4.53 -15.97 4.58
CA LYS A 2 4.04 -15.51 3.29
C LYS A 2 4.68 -14.16 2.99
N TRP A 3 5.28 -14.03 1.82
CA TRP A 3 5.91 -12.80 1.35
C TRP A 3 4.84 -11.72 1.19
N ALA A 4 5.15 -10.48 1.58
CA ALA A 4 4.26 -9.33 1.45
C ALA A 4 4.60 -8.50 0.20
N TYR A 5 3.60 -7.87 -0.40
CA TYR A 5 3.76 -6.90 -1.47
C TYR A 5 3.35 -5.52 -0.96
N TYR A 6 4.21 -4.52 -1.14
CA TYR A 6 3.94 -3.15 -0.77
C TYR A 6 4.02 -2.27 -2.01
N ASN A 7 2.91 -1.63 -2.41
CA ASN A 7 2.94 -0.59 -3.42
C ASN A 7 2.94 0.79 -2.77
N GLU A 8 4.00 1.56 -3.04
CA GLU A 8 4.15 2.95 -2.60
C GLU A 8 5.05 3.70 -3.57
N TRP A 9 4.47 4.64 -4.31
CA TRP A 9 5.15 5.38 -5.36
C TRP A 9 6.03 6.53 -4.83
N GLU A 10 5.79 7.00 -3.60
CA GLU A 10 6.56 8.10 -3.02
C GLU A 10 7.91 7.57 -2.50
N PRO A 11 9.06 8.02 -3.04
CA PRO A 11 10.36 7.39 -2.77
C PRO A 11 10.78 7.39 -1.29
N TYR A 12 10.42 8.43 -0.53
CA TYR A 12 10.75 8.47 0.89
C TYR A 12 9.95 7.42 1.66
N CYS A 13 8.64 7.31 1.42
CA CYS A 13 7.79 6.28 2.03
C CYS A 13 8.23 4.87 1.61
N ALA A 14 8.57 4.66 0.34
CA ALA A 14 9.09 3.39 -0.15
C ALA A 14 10.39 3.00 0.57
N GLN A 15 11.35 3.92 0.70
CA GLN A 15 12.58 3.66 1.44
C GLN A 15 12.32 3.40 2.93
N TRP A 16 11.35 4.09 3.52
CA TRP A 16 10.94 3.85 4.90
C TRP A 16 10.42 2.41 5.10
N LEU A 17 9.57 1.90 4.20
CA LEU A 17 9.11 0.52 4.23
C LEU A 17 10.27 -0.48 4.16
N ARG A 18 11.25 -0.24 3.28
CA ARG A 18 12.46 -1.08 3.19
C ARG A 18 13.28 -1.09 4.48
N ASN A 19 13.35 0.05 5.17
CA ASN A 19 14.02 0.14 6.47
C ASN A 19 13.28 -0.69 7.53
N LEU A 20 11.94 -0.61 7.58
CA LEU A 20 11.12 -1.41 8.49
C LEU A 20 11.25 -2.92 8.22
N ILE A 21 11.26 -3.33 6.94
CA ILE A 21 11.50 -4.71 6.53
C ILE A 21 12.89 -5.17 7.01
N THR A 22 13.93 -4.35 6.78
CA THR A 22 15.30 -4.66 7.20
C THR A 22 15.43 -4.78 8.71
N ALA A 23 14.70 -3.94 9.47
CA ALA A 23 14.65 -3.99 10.92
C ALA A 23 13.79 -5.15 11.47
N GLY A 24 13.00 -5.83 10.62
CA GLY A 24 12.07 -6.88 11.04
C GLY A 24 10.81 -6.36 11.73
N GLU A 25 10.51 -5.06 11.60
CA GLU A 25 9.37 -4.40 12.24
C GLU A 25 8.05 -4.66 11.48
N ILE A 26 8.13 -4.99 10.20
CA ILE A 26 7.00 -5.41 9.36
C ILE A 26 7.35 -6.69 8.57
N PRO A 27 6.36 -7.45 8.06
CA PRO A 27 6.61 -8.69 7.34
C PRO A 27 7.56 -8.50 6.14
N PRO A 28 8.46 -9.48 5.87
CA PRO A 28 9.34 -9.42 4.71
C PRO A 28 8.54 -9.44 3.41
N GLY A 29 9.02 -8.68 2.43
CA GLY A 29 8.29 -8.46 1.20
C GLY A 29 9.01 -7.55 0.21
N ASP A 30 8.36 -7.34 -0.93
CA ASP A 30 8.84 -6.46 -1.99
C ASP A 30 8.15 -5.09 -1.92
N VAL A 31 8.94 -4.04 -2.13
CA VAL A 31 8.46 -2.65 -2.18
C VAL A 31 8.53 -2.16 -3.62
N ASP A 32 7.36 -2.01 -4.22
CA ASP A 32 7.15 -1.58 -5.59
C ASP A 32 6.75 -0.10 -5.65
N GLU A 33 7.58 0.70 -6.33
CA GLU A 33 7.43 2.14 -6.50
C GLU A 33 6.68 2.52 -7.79
N ARG A 34 6.22 1.55 -8.57
CA ARG A 34 5.38 1.83 -9.74
C ARG A 34 4.08 2.52 -9.33
N ASP A 35 3.53 3.28 -10.26
CA ASP A 35 2.16 3.75 -10.12
C ASP A 35 1.22 2.55 -10.03
N ILE A 36 0.19 2.64 -9.20
CA ILE A 36 -0.83 1.57 -9.04
C ILE A 36 -1.46 1.16 -10.37
N ARG A 37 -1.54 2.08 -11.33
CA ARG A 37 -2.10 1.84 -12.68
C ARG A 37 -1.22 0.92 -13.54
N ASP A 38 0.05 0.75 -13.18
CA ASP A 38 1.02 -0.09 -13.86
C ASP A 38 1.21 -1.45 -13.18
N ILE A 39 0.38 -1.77 -12.18
CA ILE A 39 0.41 -3.04 -11.45
C ILE A 39 -0.71 -3.94 -11.97
N GLU A 40 -0.33 -5.12 -12.45
CA GLU A 40 -1.28 -6.11 -12.98
C GLU A 40 -1.55 -7.24 -11.97
N PRO A 41 -2.67 -7.97 -12.06
CA PRO A 41 -2.95 -9.11 -11.19
C PRO A 41 -1.84 -10.18 -11.19
N ALA A 42 -1.17 -10.37 -12.34
CA ALA A 42 -0.06 -11.31 -12.48
C ALA A 42 1.16 -10.92 -11.62
N ASP A 43 1.36 -9.63 -11.36
CA ASP A 43 2.44 -9.13 -10.49
C ASP A 43 2.23 -9.53 -9.02
N LEU A 44 0.99 -9.87 -8.65
CA LEU A 44 0.58 -10.17 -7.26
C LEU A 44 0.53 -11.67 -6.97
N GLU A 45 0.83 -12.52 -7.95
CA GLU A 45 0.84 -13.97 -7.78
C GLU A 45 1.91 -14.40 -6.75
N GLY A 46 1.52 -15.28 -5.84
CA GLY A 46 2.42 -15.83 -4.81
C GLY A 46 2.53 -15.01 -3.53
N TYR A 47 2.04 -13.77 -3.50
CA TYR A 47 1.98 -12.97 -2.27
C TYR A 47 0.83 -13.40 -1.36
N GLY A 48 1.06 -13.35 -0.05
CA GLY A 48 0.03 -13.60 0.96
C GLY A 48 -0.56 -12.32 1.54
N GLN A 49 0.20 -11.25 1.59
CA GLN A 49 -0.30 -9.95 2.03
C GLN A 49 0.04 -8.92 0.96
N VAL A 50 -0.94 -8.07 0.62
CA VAL A 50 -0.80 -7.06 -0.42
C VAL A 50 -1.29 -5.72 0.12
N HIS A 51 -0.42 -4.73 0.13
CA HIS A 51 -0.67 -3.42 0.71
C HIS A 51 -0.47 -2.33 -0.35
N PHE A 52 -1.57 -1.79 -0.87
CA PHE A 52 -1.55 -0.69 -1.82
C PHE A 52 -1.61 0.66 -1.09
N PHE A 53 -0.89 1.65 -1.64
CA PHE A 53 -0.72 2.96 -0.99
C PHE A 53 -0.20 2.77 0.44
N ALA A 54 0.87 1.98 0.57
CA ALA A 54 1.35 1.47 1.84
C ALA A 54 1.84 2.58 2.80
N GLY A 55 2.20 3.75 2.26
CA GLY A 55 2.69 4.89 3.02
C GLY A 55 3.82 4.48 3.95
N ILE A 56 3.65 4.71 5.24
CA ILE A 56 4.66 4.41 6.27
C ILE A 56 4.53 3.00 6.90
N GLY A 57 3.69 2.12 6.34
CA GLY A 57 3.54 0.74 6.83
C GLY A 57 2.52 0.57 7.96
N GLY A 58 1.45 1.37 7.98
CA GLY A 58 0.43 1.29 9.03
C GLY A 58 -0.36 -0.03 9.06
N TRP A 59 -0.77 -0.54 7.89
CA TRP A 59 -1.50 -1.81 7.77
C TRP A 59 -0.72 -3.04 8.24
N PRO A 60 0.52 -3.32 7.76
CA PRO A 60 1.25 -4.50 8.22
C PRO A 60 1.47 -4.49 9.73
N LEU A 61 1.79 -3.33 10.33
CA LEU A 61 1.93 -3.18 11.77
C LEU A 61 0.60 -3.48 12.50
N ALA A 62 -0.51 -2.92 12.03
CA ALA A 62 -1.82 -3.14 12.63
C ALA A 62 -2.24 -4.62 12.58
N LEU A 63 -1.94 -5.33 11.49
CA LEU A 63 -2.23 -6.75 11.34
C LEU A 63 -1.37 -7.61 12.28
N GLN A 64 -0.09 -7.27 12.46
CA GLN A 64 0.77 -7.92 13.44
C GLN A 64 0.24 -7.72 14.87
N LEU A 65 -0.15 -6.49 15.23
CA LEU A 65 -0.75 -6.19 16.53
C LEU A 65 -2.07 -6.96 16.76
N ALA A 66 -2.84 -7.19 15.69
CA ALA A 66 -4.07 -7.98 15.73
C ALA A 66 -3.85 -9.50 15.72
N GLY A 67 -2.61 -9.98 15.54
CA GLY A 67 -2.30 -11.40 15.40
C GLY A 67 -2.86 -12.04 14.13
N TRP A 68 -3.03 -11.26 13.05
CA TRP A 68 -3.54 -11.77 11.78
C TRP A 68 -2.42 -12.40 10.94
N GLU A 69 -2.58 -13.69 10.60
CA GLU A 69 -1.60 -14.47 9.82
C GLU A 69 -2.12 -14.92 8.43
N GLY A 70 -3.35 -14.55 8.10
CA GLY A 70 -4.04 -14.98 6.88
C GLY A 70 -3.72 -14.12 5.65
N PRO A 71 -4.23 -14.53 4.47
CA PRO A 71 -4.20 -13.68 3.29
C PRO A 71 -4.95 -12.37 3.47
N VAL A 72 -4.43 -11.23 2.98
CA VAL A 72 -5.09 -9.93 3.11
C VAL A 72 -4.65 -8.94 2.04
N TRP A 73 -5.60 -8.14 1.55
CA TRP A 73 -5.38 -7.04 0.63
C TRP A 73 -5.89 -5.76 1.29
N THR A 74 -5.03 -4.74 1.39
CA THR A 74 -5.37 -3.44 1.98
C THR A 74 -5.08 -2.33 0.99
N GLY A 75 -5.87 -1.27 0.98
CA GLY A 75 -5.62 -0.09 0.15
C GLY A 75 -5.97 1.19 0.88
N SER A 76 -5.02 2.13 0.96
CA SER A 76 -5.20 3.43 1.59
C SER A 76 -5.15 4.56 0.55
N CYS A 77 -6.10 4.54 -0.39
CA CYS A 77 -6.14 5.50 -1.50
C CYS A 77 -6.00 6.96 -1.01
N PRO A 78 -5.28 7.83 -1.74
CA PRO A 78 -5.11 9.23 -1.38
C PRO A 78 -6.45 9.91 -1.09
N CYS A 79 -6.56 10.53 0.09
CA CYS A 79 -7.81 11.11 0.57
C CYS A 79 -7.99 12.59 0.16
N GLN A 80 -6.95 13.27 -0.36
CA GLN A 80 -7.04 14.68 -0.79
C GLN A 80 -8.20 15.00 -1.75
N PRO A 81 -8.60 14.13 -2.71
CA PRO A 81 -9.74 14.43 -3.58
C PRO A 81 -11.11 14.42 -2.88
N LEU A 82 -11.25 13.66 -1.77
CA LEU A 82 -12.53 13.37 -1.12
C LEU A 82 -12.67 13.98 0.28
N SER A 83 -11.57 14.40 0.91
CA SER A 83 -11.56 14.98 2.26
C SER A 83 -12.19 16.37 2.31
N SER A 84 -12.96 16.66 3.37
CA SER A 84 -13.51 18.00 3.65
C SER A 84 -12.44 19.05 3.95
N ALA A 85 -11.22 18.64 4.29
CA ALA A 85 -10.07 19.52 4.50
C ALA A 85 -9.26 19.79 3.22
N GLY A 86 -9.57 19.11 2.11
CA GLY A 86 -8.95 19.31 0.79
C GLY A 86 -9.75 20.26 -0.12
N GLN A 87 -9.22 20.56 -1.31
CA GLN A 87 -9.87 21.47 -2.28
C GLN A 87 -11.18 20.92 -2.90
N ARG A 88 -11.63 19.71 -2.53
CA ARG A 88 -12.85 19.06 -3.04
C ARG A 88 -12.95 19.08 -4.57
N LYS A 89 -11.86 18.75 -5.28
CA LYS A 89 -11.92 18.56 -6.74
C LYS A 89 -12.66 17.27 -7.15
N GLY A 90 -13.00 16.40 -6.19
CA GLY A 90 -13.85 15.24 -6.41
C GLY A 90 -13.29 14.32 -7.50
N HIS A 91 -14.15 13.85 -8.40
CA HIS A 91 -13.81 12.95 -9.50
C HIS A 91 -12.91 13.56 -10.59
N ALA A 92 -12.66 14.88 -10.57
CA ALA A 92 -11.81 15.58 -11.55
C ALA A 92 -10.36 15.75 -11.08
N ASP A 93 -10.00 15.24 -9.90
CA ASP A 93 -8.63 15.25 -9.40
C ASP A 93 -7.88 14.03 -9.93
N GLU A 94 -6.75 14.21 -10.59
CA GLU A 94 -5.90 13.13 -11.12
C GLU A 94 -5.39 12.18 -10.01
N ARG A 95 -5.48 12.59 -8.74
CA ARG A 95 -5.15 11.76 -7.57
C ARG A 95 -6.31 10.89 -7.09
N HIS A 96 -7.47 10.93 -7.75
CA HIS A 96 -8.59 10.02 -7.50
C HIS A 96 -8.30 8.65 -8.12
N LEU A 97 -7.48 7.85 -7.43
CA LEU A 97 -7.02 6.53 -7.89
C LEU A 97 -7.97 5.39 -7.52
N TRP A 98 -9.07 5.67 -6.82
CA TRP A 98 -10.08 4.66 -6.47
C TRP A 98 -10.64 3.88 -7.69
N PRO A 99 -10.95 4.50 -8.85
CA PRO A 99 -11.42 3.76 -10.03
C PRO A 99 -10.38 2.84 -10.66
N ALA A 100 -9.08 3.08 -10.41
CA ALA A 100 -8.00 2.21 -10.84
C ALA A 100 -7.73 1.08 -9.82
N PHE A 101 -8.29 1.20 -8.62
CA PHE A 101 -8.06 0.27 -7.51
C PHE A 101 -9.20 -0.74 -7.30
N TYR A 102 -10.46 -0.40 -7.61
CA TYR A 102 -11.63 -1.28 -7.40
C TYR A 102 -11.86 -2.30 -8.53
#